data_AF-A0A4R4UXR3-F1
#
_entry.id   AF-A0A4R4UXR3-F1
#
_cell.length_a   1.000
_cell.length_b   1.000
_cell.length_c   1.000
_cell.angle_alpha   90.00
_cell.angle_beta   90.00
_cell.angle_gamma   90.00
#
_symmetry.space_group_name_H-M   'P 1'
#
loop_
_entity.id
_entity.type
_entity.pdbx_description
1 polymer ?
#
loop_
_entity_poly.entity_id
_entity_poly.type
_entity_poly.pdbx_seq_one_letter_code
_entity_poly.pdbx_strand_id
1 'polypeptide(L)'
;MAAARLTVPEHIDVERTTLVYIAPDAATNGLDPPGSHLLALLQDGPLSVYECAAHLGLPYCVVRLLVAGLVGGGTLLTRNPPVATSLPDIEILELVLSGLRAL
;
A
#
# COMPACT_ATOMS: atom_id res chain seq x y z
N MET A 1 -2.36 -23.69 -5.38
CA MET A 1 -1.88 -22.55 -6.20
C MET A 1 -2.97 -21.50 -6.23
N ALA A 2 -3.02 -20.64 -5.21
CA ALA A 2 -4.03 -19.59 -5.11
C ALA A 2 -3.53 -18.38 -5.90
N ALA A 3 -3.76 -18.41 -7.21
CA ALA A 3 -3.52 -17.26 -8.05
C ALA A 3 -4.42 -16.12 -7.56
N ALA A 4 -3.84 -14.98 -7.17
CA ALA A 4 -4.58 -13.74 -7.07
C ALA A 4 -5.15 -13.46 -8.47
N ARG A 5 -6.38 -13.91 -8.72
CA ARG A 5 -7.09 -13.59 -9.95
C ARG A 5 -7.24 -12.07 -9.97
N LEU A 6 -6.58 -11.43 -10.92
CA LEU A 6 -6.75 -10.01 -11.19
C LEU A 6 -8.15 -9.80 -11.78
N THR A 7 -9.18 -9.86 -10.95
CA THR A 7 -10.52 -9.37 -11.27
C THR A 7 -10.52 -7.86 -11.10
N VAL A 8 -10.98 -7.13 -12.12
CA VAL A 8 -11.17 -5.69 -12.05
C VAL A 8 -12.41 -5.42 -11.19
N PRO A 9 -12.28 -4.88 -9.97
CA PRO A 9 -13.41 -4.57 -9.12
C PRO A 9 -14.12 -3.31 -9.63
N GLU A 10 -15.45 -3.29 -9.53
CA GLU A 10 -16.28 -2.18 -10.02
C GLU A 10 -16.10 -0.88 -9.21
N HIS A 11 -15.68 -1.02 -7.95
CA HIS A 11 -15.15 0.05 -7.11
C HIS A 11 -13.99 -0.47 -6.27
N ILE A 12 -12.82 0.14 -6.43
CA ILE A 12 -11.71 -0.01 -5.50
C ILE A 12 -11.61 1.31 -4.74
N ASP A 13 -12.12 1.37 -3.52
CA ASP A 13 -11.90 2.47 -2.57
C ASP A 13 -10.50 2.38 -1.95
N VAL A 14 -9.48 2.26 -2.82
CA VAL A 14 -8.07 2.23 -2.45
C VAL A 14 -7.43 3.41 -3.16
N GLU A 15 -7.41 4.53 -2.45
CA GLU A 15 -6.70 5.73 -2.86
C GLU A 15 -5.19 5.51 -2.78
N ARG A 16 -4.41 6.45 -3.33
CA ARG A 16 -2.94 6.33 -3.39
C ARG A 16 -2.30 6.20 -2.01
N THR A 17 -2.87 6.92 -1.05
CA THR A 17 -2.41 7.04 0.34
C THR A 17 -3.12 6.08 1.30
N THR A 18 -4.02 5.22 0.79
CA THR A 18 -4.63 4.16 1.59
C THR A 18 -3.53 3.23 2.08
N LEU A 19 -3.48 3.05 3.40
CA LEU A 19 -2.55 2.13 4.06
C LEU A 19 -3.05 0.71 3.92
N VAL A 20 -2.13 -0.20 3.64
CA VAL A 20 -2.37 -1.63 3.45
C VAL A 20 -1.56 -2.38 4.49
N TYR A 21 -2.14 -3.42 5.08
CA TYR A 21 -1.46 -4.29 6.04
C TYR A 21 -2.01 -5.71 5.96
N ILE A 22 -1.25 -6.66 6.47
CA ILE A 22 -1.61 -8.07 6.48
C ILE A 22 -2.74 -8.29 7.49
N ALA A 23 -3.79 -9.02 7.10
CA ALA A 23 -4.83 -9.41 8.05
C ALA A 23 -4.22 -10.31 9.15
N PRO A 24 -4.65 -10.19 10.43
CA PRO A 24 -4.07 -10.96 11.53
C PRO A 24 -4.05 -12.47 11.31
N ASP A 25 -5.09 -13.01 10.66
CA ASP A 25 -5.28 -14.44 10.39
C ASP A 25 -5.15 -14.78 8.90
N ALA A 26 -4.40 -13.97 8.14
CA ALA A 26 -4.25 -14.15 6.70
C ALA A 26 -3.63 -15.51 6.34
N ALA A 27 -4.26 -16.24 5.43
CA ALA A 27 -3.60 -17.34 4.74
C ALA A 27 -2.62 -16.76 3.70
N THR A 28 -1.32 -16.83 3.99
CA THR A 28 -0.25 -16.27 3.14
C THR A 28 0.40 -17.30 2.21
N ASN A 29 0.00 -18.56 2.31
CA ASN A 29 0.58 -19.66 1.56
C ASN A 29 0.01 -19.77 0.12
N GLY A 30 0.89 -20.02 -0.85
CA GLY A 30 0.50 -20.34 -2.22
C GLY A 30 0.09 -19.15 -3.09
N LEU A 31 0.51 -17.94 -2.70
CA LEU A 31 0.41 -16.71 -3.50
C LEU A 31 1.35 -16.73 -4.70
N ASP A 32 1.04 -15.89 -5.69
CA ASP A 32 1.91 -15.61 -6.82
C ASP A 32 3.13 -14.76 -6.39
N PRO A 33 4.23 -14.73 -7.16
CA PRO A 33 5.44 -14.01 -6.75
C PRO A 33 5.22 -12.53 -6.39
N PRO A 34 4.41 -11.74 -7.14
CA PRO A 34 4.06 -10.38 -6.75
C PRO A 34 3.32 -10.30 -5.40
N GLY A 35 2.36 -11.19 -5.15
CA GLY A 35 1.64 -11.26 -3.88
C GLY A 35 2.56 -11.60 -2.71
N SER A 36 3.44 -12.60 -2.87
CA SER A 36 4.43 -12.94 -1.84
C SER A 36 5.41 -11.81 -1.55
N HIS A 37 5.89 -11.11 -2.59
CA HIS A 37 6.80 -9.98 -2.42
C HIS A 37 6.11 -8.80 -1.72
N LEU A 38 4.86 -8.52 -2.08
CA LEU A 38 4.06 -7.50 -1.40
C LEU A 38 3.87 -7.83 0.09
N LEU A 39 3.58 -9.09 0.44
CA LEU A 39 3.48 -9.48 1.84
C LEU A 39 4.81 -9.34 2.60
N ALA A 40 5.94 -9.65 1.95
CA ALA A 40 7.25 -9.45 2.56
C ALA A 40 7.51 -7.98 2.91
N LEU A 41 7.13 -7.05 2.02
CA LEU A 41 7.25 -5.60 2.27
C LEU A 41 6.40 -5.11 3.46
N LEU A 42 5.27 -5.77 3.71
CA LEU A 42 4.32 -5.38 4.78
C LEU A 42 4.65 -6.01 6.15
N GLN A 43 5.71 -6.82 6.25
CA GLN A 43 6.11 -7.42 7.53
C GLN A 43 6.60 -6.38 8.54
N ASP A 44 7.24 -5.31 8.07
CA ASP A 44 7.78 -4.25 8.92
C ASP A 44 6.74 -3.18 9.28
N GLY A 45 5.54 -3.22 8.68
CA GLY A 45 4.45 -2.32 8.98
C GLY A 45 3.53 -2.01 7.80
N PRO A 46 2.47 -1.24 8.03
CA PRO A 46 1.56 -0.81 6.97
C PRO A 46 2.29 0.14 6.01
N LEU A 47 2.11 -0.08 4.71
CA LEU A 47 2.57 0.81 3.66
C LEU A 47 1.38 1.34 2.87
N SER A 48 1.49 2.56 2.36
CA SER A 48 0.54 3.04 1.37
C SER A 48 0.66 2.26 0.07
N VAL A 49 -0.40 2.22 -0.71
CA VAL A 49 -0.40 1.54 -2.03
C VAL A 49 0.68 2.13 -2.95
N TYR A 50 0.95 3.43 -2.81
CA TYR A 50 2.00 4.10 -3.57
C TYR A 50 3.41 3.67 -3.15
N GLU A 51 3.66 3.53 -1.84
CA GLU A 51 4.93 2.98 -1.33
C GLU A 51 5.11 1.53 -1.79
N CYS A 52 4.05 0.71 -1.72
CA CYS A 52 4.08 -0.65 -2.28
C CYS A 52 4.47 -0.65 -3.76
N ALA A 53 3.92 0.25 -4.57
CA ALA A 53 4.27 0.37 -5.99
C ALA A 53 5.72 0.78 -6.21
N ALA A 54 6.23 1.73 -5.41
CA ALA A 54 7.62 2.17 -5.47
C ALA A 54 8.58 1.03 -5.11
N HIS A 55 8.30 0.29 -4.04
CA HIS A 55 9.14 -0.85 -3.60
C HIS A 55 9.11 -2.02 -4.59
N LEU A 56 7.95 -2.31 -5.17
CA LEU A 56 7.81 -3.38 -6.16
C LEU A 56 8.36 -3.00 -7.55
N GLY A 57 8.59 -1.71 -7.82
CA GLY A 57 9.00 -1.22 -9.14
C GLY A 57 7.93 -1.46 -10.21
N LEU A 58 6.66 -1.58 -9.81
CA LEU A 58 5.53 -1.87 -10.70
C LEU A 58 4.64 -0.63 -10.89
N PRO A 59 3.95 -0.50 -12.04
CA PRO A 59 2.99 0.57 -12.24
C PRO A 59 1.92 0.57 -11.15
N TYR A 60 1.57 1.75 -10.62
CA TYR A 60 0.56 1.92 -9.57
C TYR A 60 -0.75 1.17 -9.86
N CYS A 61 -1.23 1.21 -11.11
CA CYS A 61 -2.45 0.52 -11.50
C CYS A 61 -2.37 -1.01 -11.26
N VAL A 62 -1.22 -1.62 -11.55
CA VAL A 62 -0.98 -3.05 -11.35
C VAL A 62 -0.99 -3.39 -9.87
N VAL A 63 -0.28 -2.60 -9.05
CA VAL A 63 -0.25 -2.81 -7.60
C VAL A 63 -1.61 -2.58 -6.96
N ARG A 64 -2.36 -1.58 -7.41
CA ARG A 64 -3.73 -1.35 -6.94
C ARG A 64 -4.65 -2.54 -7.23
N LEU A 65 -4.53 -3.16 -8.40
CA LEU A 65 -5.31 -4.36 -8.75
C LEU A 65 -4.90 -5.57 -7.91
N LEU A 66 -3.60 -5.77 -7.69
CA LEU A 66 -3.08 -6.83 -6.81
C LEU A 66 -3.60 -6.66 -5.37
N VAL A 67 -3.47 -5.45 -4.82
CA VAL A 67 -3.99 -5.11 -3.47
C VAL A 67 -5.49 -5.36 -3.41
N ALA A 68 -6.27 -4.90 -4.38
CA ALA A 68 -7.71 -5.11 -4.37
C ALA A 68 -8.10 -6.59 -4.43
N GLY A 69 -7.38 -7.41 -5.21
CA GLY A 69 -7.57 -8.86 -5.24
C GLY A 69 -7.28 -9.52 -3.88
N LEU A 70 -6.18 -9.13 -3.24
CA LEU A 70 -5.79 -9.67 -1.93
C LEU A 70 -6.67 -9.18 -0.78
N VAL A 71 -7.22 -7.97 -0.87
CA VAL A 71 -8.26 -7.46 0.04
C VAL A 71 -9.56 -8.24 -0.15
N GLY A 72 -9.99 -8.45 -1.40
CA GLY A 72 -11.16 -9.27 -1.71
C GLY A 72 -11.02 -10.73 -1.24
N GLY A 73 -9.79 -11.25 -1.20
CA GLY A 73 -9.46 -12.57 -0.65
C GLY A 73 -9.26 -12.61 0.86
N GLY A 74 -9.32 -11.47 1.57
CA GLY A 74 -9.14 -11.38 3.01
C GLY A 74 -7.69 -11.53 3.50
N THR A 75 -6.70 -11.55 2.60
CA THR A 75 -5.28 -11.61 2.97
C THR A 75 -4.77 -10.25 3.45
N LEU A 76 -5.30 -9.18 2.87
CA LEU A 76 -4.95 -7.80 3.22
C LEU A 76 -6.16 -7.05 3.76
N LEU A 77 -5.87 -6.07 4.62
CA LEU A 77 -6.82 -5.07 5.08
C LEU A 77 -6.34 -3.69 4.67
N THR A 78 -7.28 -2.77 4.53
CA THR A 78 -7.02 -1.37 4.16
C THR A 78 -7.51 -0.43 5.23
N ARG A 79 -6.75 0.63 5.46
CA ARG A 79 -7.15 1.76 6.30
C ARG A 79 -6.94 3.04 5.53
N ASN A 80 -7.98 3.85 5.42
CA ASN A 80 -7.83 5.17 4.83
C ASN A 80 -6.90 6.04 5.68
N PRO A 81 -6.08 6.88 5.04
CA PRO A 81 -5.24 7.80 5.77
C PRO A 81 -6.14 8.68 6.65
N PRO A 82 -5.67 9.07 7.86
CA PRO A 82 -6.42 10.02 8.67
C PRO A 82 -6.65 11.31 7.85
N VAL A 83 -7.87 11.84 7.92
CA VAL A 83 -8.17 13.15 7.33
C VAL A 83 -7.29 14.17 8.02
N ALA A 84 -6.51 14.93 7.24
CA ALA A 84 -5.69 16.01 7.78
C ALA A 84 -6.60 17.05 8.41
N THR A 85 -6.52 17.21 9.73
CA THR A 85 -7.35 18.12 10.50
C THR A 85 -6.77 19.53 10.59
N SER A 86 -5.49 19.72 10.26
CA SER A 86 -4.83 21.03 10.19
C SER A 86 -3.68 21.01 9.17
N LEU A 87 -3.32 22.19 8.64
CA LEU A 87 -2.11 22.34 7.85
C LEU A 87 -0.87 22.32 8.76
N PRO A 88 0.26 21.76 8.29
CA PRO A 88 1.53 21.86 8.99
C PRO A 88 2.03 23.32 9.02
N ASP A 89 2.82 23.66 10.04
CA ASP A 89 3.46 24.97 10.17
C ASP A 89 4.47 25.19 9.04
N ILE A 90 4.36 26.33 8.36
CA ILE A 90 5.22 26.69 7.23
C ILE A 90 6.69 26.81 7.63
N GLU A 91 6.97 27.29 8.85
CA GLU A 91 8.35 27.43 9.33
C GLU A 91 9.04 26.07 9.42
N ILE A 92 8.31 25.04 9.86
CA ILE A 92 8.80 23.66 9.91
C ILE A 92 9.02 23.12 8.50
N LEU A 93 8.11 23.38 7.56
CA LEU A 93 8.26 22.91 6.17
C LEU A 93 9.49 23.54 5.50
N GLU A 94 9.80 24.81 5.78
CA GLU A 94 11.00 25.47 5.28
C GLU A 94 12.29 24.86 5.86
N LEU A 95 12.28 24.52 7.15
CA LEU A 95 13.41 23.82 7.78
C LEU A 95 13.63 22.43 7.16
N VAL A 96 12.56 21.65 6.95
CA VAL A 96 12.65 20.34 6.29
C VAL A 96 13.16 20.47 4.86
N LEU A 97 12.62 21.40 4.06
CA LEU A 97 13.05 21.62 2.69
C LEU A 97 14.53 22.02 2.60
N SER A 98 14.96 22.89 3.51
CA SER A 98 16.36 23.31 3.61
C SER A 98 17.26 22.13 3.95
N GLY A 99 16.85 21.26 4.88
CA GLY A 99 17.57 20.03 5.21
C GLY A 99 17.66 19.05 4.05
N LEU A 100 16.56 18.80 3.34
CA LEU A 100 16.51 17.88 2.19
C LEU A 100 17.37 18.35 1.00
N ARG A 101 17.52 19.66 0.80
CA ARG A 101 18.35 20.24 -0.28
C ARG A 101 19.86 20.23 0.01
N ALA A 102 20.25 19.96 1.26
CA ALA A 102 21.65 19.92 1.67
C ALA A 102 22.27 18.50 1.62
N LEU A 103 21.50 17.50 1.20
CA LEU A 103 21.91 16.11 0.98
C LEU A 103 22.27 15.87 -0.50
#